data_AF-A0A829Y8C7-F1
#
_entry.id   AF-A0A829Y8C7-F1
#
_cell.length_a   1.000
_cell.length_b   1.000
_cell.length_c   1.000
_cell.angle_alpha   90.00
_cell.angle_beta   90.00
_cell.angle_gamma   90.00
#
_symmetry.space_group_name_H-M   'P 1'
#
loop_
_entity.id
_entity.type
_entity.pdbx_description
1 polymer ?
#
loop_
_entity_poly.entity_id
_entity_poly.type
_entity_poly.pdbx_seq_one_letter_code
_entity_poly.pdbx_strand_id
1 'polypeptide(L)' 'MSMQRLTSFLGLAWSMIRSLATDDAYDKYLAHHAHAHAGSPPMSRRAFYLKQQQSKWTGVSRCC' A
#
# COMPACT_ATOMS: atom_id res chain seq x y z
N MET A 1 18.87 9.02 29.70
CA MET A 1 18.51 8.60 28.33
C MET A 1 18.79 7.10 28.21
N SER A 2 17.97 6.17 27.73
CA SER A 2 16.75 6.24 26.93
C SER A 2 16.27 4.78 26.63
N MET A 3 15.96 3.96 27.64
CA MET A 3 15.46 2.58 27.41
C MET A 3 14.03 2.55 26.82
N GLN A 4 13.23 3.59 27.09
CA GLN A 4 11.85 3.72 26.59
C GLN A 4 11.77 4.02 25.09
N ARG A 5 12.79 4.66 24.50
CA ARG A 5 12.78 5.00 23.07
C ARG A 5 13.15 3.82 22.18
N LEU A 6 13.97 2.89 22.69
CA LEU A 6 14.41 1.70 21.95
C LEU A 6 13.26 0.72 21.69
N THR A 7 12.43 0.46 22.71
CA THR A 7 11.24 -0.40 22.58
C THR A 7 10.20 0.22 21.63
N SER A 8 10.03 1.53 21.68
CA SER A 8 9.12 2.27 20.80
C SER A 8 9.56 2.21 19.33
N PHE A 9 10.88 2.32 19.07
CA PHE A 9 11.43 2.20 17.72
C PHE A 9 11.29 0.78 17.16
N LEU A 10 11.53 -0.25 18.00
CA LEU A 10 11.30 -1.65 17.65
C LEU A 10 9.83 -1.93 17.29
N GLY A 11 8.88 -1.36 18.05
CA GLY A 11 7.45 -1.47 17.76
C GLY A 11 7.06 -0.82 16.43
N LEU A 12 7.61 0.36 16.14
CA LEU A 12 7.39 1.05 14.86
C LEU A 12 7.97 0.26 13.69
N ALA A 13 9.23 -0.19 13.81
CA ALA A 13 9.89 -0.99 12.79
C ALA A 13 9.14 -2.31 12.54
N TRP A 14 8.66 -2.98 13.59
CA TRP A 14 7.85 -4.19 13.48
C TRP A 14 6.52 -3.95 12.79
N SER A 15 5.84 -2.83 13.10
CA SER A 15 4.60 -2.43 12.43
C SER A 15 4.82 -2.18 10.93
N MET A 16 5.91 -1.51 10.58
CA MET A 16 6.30 -1.24 9.20
C MET A 16 6.60 -2.53 8.44
N ILE A 17 7.42 -3.43 9.00
CA ILE A 17 7.71 -4.74 8.41
C ILE A 17 6.42 -5.53 8.23
N ARG A 18 5.52 -5.52 9.21
CA ARG A 18 4.25 -6.22 9.11
C ARG A 18 3.33 -5.60 8.07
N SER A 19 3.26 -4.29 7.92
CA SER A 19 2.47 -3.67 6.84
C SER A 19 3.08 -3.89 5.45
N LEU A 20 4.41 -4.05 5.35
CA LEU A 20 5.07 -4.41 4.10
C LEU A 20 4.90 -5.91 3.75
N ALA A 21 4.84 -6.78 4.76
CA ALA A 21 4.68 -8.23 4.60
C ALA A 21 3.22 -8.67 4.47
N THR A 22 2.29 -7.95 5.13
CA THR A 22 0.85 -8.18 5.00
C THR A 22 0.42 -7.48 3.74
N ASP A 23 -0.04 -8.22 2.75
CA ASP A 23 -0.56 -7.70 1.49
C ASP A 23 -1.91 -6.96 1.71
N ASP A 24 -1.86 -5.84 2.44
CA ASP A 24 -2.98 -4.97 2.83
C ASP A 24 -3.24 -3.86 1.79
N ALA A 25 -2.53 -3.91 0.66
CA ALA A 25 -2.58 -2.88 -0.38
C ALA A 25 -4.00 -2.71 -0.94
N TYR A 26 -4.75 -3.80 -1.06
CA TYR A 26 -6.14 -3.76 -1.52
C TYR A 26 -7.08 -3.11 -0.50
N ASP A 27 -6.90 -3.36 0.79
CA ASP A 27 -7.73 -2.76 1.84
C ASP A 27 -7.50 -1.24 1.95
N LYS A 28 -6.22 -0.82 1.84
CA LYS A 28 -5.85 0.60 1.71
C LYS A 28 -6.45 1.24 0.47
N TYR A 29 -6.47 0.52 -0.66
CA TYR A 29 -7.15 0.96 -1.87
C TYR A 29 -8.65 1.16 -1.64
N LEU A 30 -9.33 0.23 -0.98
CA LEU A 30 -10.76 0.35 -0.68
C LEU A 30 -11.06 1.55 0.21
N ALA A 31 -10.25 1.78 1.26
CA ALA A 31 -10.38 2.94 2.13
C ALA A 31 -10.22 4.24 1.32
N HIS A 32 -9.14 4.37 0.55
CA HIS A 32 -8.92 5.52 -0.32
C HIS A 32 -10.07 5.71 -1.34
N HIS A 33 -10.52 4.62 -1.97
CA HIS A 33 -11.61 4.65 -2.94
C HIS A 33 -12.92 5.13 -2.31
N ALA A 34 -13.25 4.66 -1.10
CA ALA A 34 -14.43 5.12 -0.37
C ALA A 34 -14.39 6.63 -0.10
N HIS A 35 -13.21 7.18 0.18
CA HIS A 35 -13.03 8.62 0.42
C HIS A 35 -13.01 9.46 -0.86
N ALA A 36 -12.27 9.03 -1.90
CA ALA A 36 -12.03 9.82 -3.11
C ALA A 36 -13.05 9.58 -4.23
N HIS A 37 -13.74 8.44 -4.21
CA HIS A 37 -14.59 7.96 -5.30
C HIS A 37 -15.87 7.30 -4.76
N ALA A 38 -16.54 7.95 -3.81
CA ALA A 38 -17.73 7.44 -3.11
C ALA A 38 -18.94 7.09 -4.03
N GLY A 39 -18.92 7.48 -5.31
CA GLY A 39 -19.99 7.24 -6.27
C GLY A 39 -19.70 6.17 -7.33
N SER A 40 -18.51 5.56 -7.34
CA SER A 40 -18.18 4.48 -8.28
C SER A 40 -17.96 3.16 -7.55
N PRO A 41 -18.23 2.01 -8.19
CA PRO A 41 -17.82 0.73 -7.62
C PRO A 41 -16.29 0.62 -7.63
N PRO A 42 -15.66 0.11 -6.55
CA PRO A 42 -14.23 -0.16 -6.55
C PRO A 42 -13.90 -1.29 -7.53
N MET A 43 -12.65 -1.30 -8.02
CA MET A 43 -12.11 -2.41 -8.79
C MET A 43 -12.11 -3.69 -7.96
N SER A 44 -12.28 -4.83 -8.63
CA SER A 44 -12.07 -6.12 -7.97
C SER A 44 -10.60 -6.30 -7.56
N ARG A 45 -10.36 -7.10 -6.52
CA ARG A 45 -8.99 -7.42 -6.03
C ARG A 45 -8.06 -7.86 -7.16
N ARG A 46 -8.53 -8.76 -8.03
CA ARG A 46 -7.77 -9.22 -9.20
C ARG A 46 -7.43 -8.07 -10.15
N ALA A 47 -8.40 -7.22 -10.49
CA ALA A 47 -8.18 -6.09 -11.40
C ALA A 47 -7.19 -5.07 -10.81
N PHE A 48 -7.24 -4.82 -9.50
CA PHE A 48 -6.28 -3.97 -8.80
C PHE A 48 -4.84 -4.48 -8.95
N TYR A 49 -4.57 -5.75 -8.63
CA TYR A 49 -3.21 -6.30 -8.74
C TYR A 49 -2.74 -6.44 -10.19
N LEU A 50 -3.64 -6.76 -11.13
CA LEU A 50 -3.29 -6.76 -12.56
C LEU A 50 -2.88 -5.38 -13.04
N LYS A 51 -3.62 -4.33 -12.67
CA LYS A 51 -3.28 -2.95 -12.99
C LYS A 51 -1.93 -2.54 -12.37
N GLN A 52 -1.66 -2.93 -11.12
CA GLN A 52 -0.38 -2.66 -10.46
C GLN A 52 0.78 -3.35 -11.20
N GLN A 53 0.63 -4.61 -11.57
CA GLN A 53 1.63 -5.36 -12.34
C GLN A 53 1.83 -4.72 -13.71
N GLN A 54 0.75 -4.41 -14.40
CA GLN A 54 0.79 -3.73 -15.69
C GLN A 54 1.55 -2.40 -15.58
N SER A 55 1.23 -1.54 -14.61
CA SER A 55 1.95 -0.27 -14.41
C SER A 55 3.44 -0.47 -14.08
N LYS A 56 3.80 -1.56 -13.40
CA LYS A 56 5.19 -1.86 -13.03
C LYS A 56 6.01 -2.37 -14.22
N TRP A 57 5.39 -3.14 -15.10
CA TRP A 57 6.09 -3.88 -16.16
C TRP A 57 5.78 -3.37 -17.57
N THR A 58 4.85 -2.42 -17.71
CA THR A 58 4.49 -1.81 -18.98
C THR A 58 4.51 -0.30 -18.88
N GLY A 59 5.17 0.30 -19.86
CA GLY A 59 5.52 1.70 -19.87
C GLY A 59 6.95 1.83 -20.37
N VAL A 60 7.12 2.43 -21.55
CA VAL A 60 8.40 3.03 -21.90
C VAL A 60 8.51 4.26 -21.03
N SER A 61 9.36 4.25 -20.00
CA SER A 61 9.81 5.49 -19.37
C SER A 61 10.62 6.23 -20.42
N ARG A 62 9.96 7.03 -21.25
CA ARG A 62 10.69 7.90 -22.17
C ARG A 62 11.49 8.84 -21.28
N CYS A 63 12.81 8.70 -21.33
CA CYS A 63 13.69 9.75 -20.88
C CYS A 63 13.42 10.92 -21.84
N CYS A 64 12.68 11.92 -21.35
CA CYS A 64 12.63 13.24 -21.94
C CYS A 64 13.26 14.17 -20.92
#